data_AF-A0A535IE62-F1
#
_entry.id   AF-A0A535IE62-F1
#
_cell.length_a   1.000
_cell.length_b   1.000
_cell.length_c   1.000
_cell.angle_alpha   90.00
_cell.angle_beta   90.00
_cell.angle_gamma   90.00
#
_symmetry.space_group_name_H-M   'P 1'
#
loop_
_entity.id
_entity.type
_entity.pdbx_description
1 polymer ?
#
loop_
_entity_poly.entity_id
_entity_poly.type
_entity_poly.pdbx_seq_one_letter_code
_entity_poly.pdbx_strand_id
1 'polypeptide(L)'
;MVRASCHAMPSRIAIIGAGITGLVAGRELARRGFAVTLLERWPDVGGQASAFDLGGGVWLDRYYHHLFQSDAEMIALHDELFPGELERHSSSVGMWANGRIWPFTSPFDLLAYGPLPIVDRARLGLAVLRLQRRADWEAMDDVPAFEWLRRECGARALDAVWRPLMLAKFGDDAERIPLAWLWSKLILRRRLRGSIATSEELVYPRGSFRPIAMSLAEV
;
A
#
# COMPACT_ATOMS: atom_id res chain seq x y z
N MET A 1 -33.02 42.26 -26.60
CA MET A 1 -33.52 41.15 -25.77
C MET A 1 -32.32 40.56 -25.04
N VAL A 2 -32.11 40.91 -23.76
CA VAL A 2 -30.97 40.43 -22.97
C VAL A 2 -31.39 39.12 -22.30
N ARG A 3 -30.83 37.99 -22.75
CA ARG A 3 -30.96 36.71 -22.03
C ARG A 3 -29.99 36.73 -20.86
N ALA A 4 -30.50 36.96 -19.65
CA ALA A 4 -29.76 36.62 -18.45
C ALA A 4 -29.57 35.10 -18.42
N SER A 5 -28.34 34.65 -18.61
CA SER A 5 -27.97 33.27 -18.36
C SER A 5 -28.00 33.05 -16.85
N CYS A 6 -29.08 32.44 -16.35
CA CYS A 6 -29.15 31.93 -14.98
C CYS A 6 -28.17 30.74 -14.89
N HIS A 7 -26.90 31.00 -14.60
CA HIS A 7 -25.99 29.94 -14.18
C HIS A 7 -26.51 29.42 -12.84
N ALA A 8 -27.01 28.19 -12.83
CA ALA A 8 -27.28 27.49 -11.58
C ALA A 8 -26.00 27.51 -10.75
N MET A 9 -26.10 27.95 -9.49
CA MET A 9 -24.97 27.95 -8.56
C MET A 9 -24.35 26.54 -8.56
N PRO A 10 -23.02 26.41 -8.73
CA PRO A 10 -22.39 25.10 -8.73
C PRO A 10 -22.69 24.40 -7.41
N SER A 11 -23.08 23.12 -7.49
CA SER A 11 -23.30 22.29 -6.31
C SER A 11 -22.05 22.31 -5.43
N ARG A 12 -22.24 22.59 -4.14
CA ARG A 12 -21.17 22.73 -3.16
C ARG A 12 -20.84 21.39 -2.52
N ILE A 13 -19.56 21.03 -2.48
CA ILE A 13 -19.06 19.79 -1.88
C ILE A 13 -18.02 20.14 -0.82
N ALA A 14 -18.17 19.59 0.38
CA ALA A 14 -17.16 19.65 1.41
C ALA A 14 -16.38 18.32 1.48
N ILE A 15 -15.05 18.39 1.50
CA ILE A 15 -14.14 17.25 1.67
C ILE A 15 -13.43 17.42 3.00
N ILE A 16 -13.40 16.38 3.83
CA ILE A 16 -12.71 16.39 5.12
C ILE A 16 -11.42 15.57 4.98
N GLY A 17 -10.28 16.25 5.12
CA GLY A 17 -8.92 15.70 5.04
C GLY A 17 -8.19 16.06 3.74
N ALA A 18 -7.02 16.69 3.86
CA ALA A 18 -6.10 17.01 2.76
C ALA A 18 -5.05 15.92 2.51
N GLY A 19 -5.40 14.65 2.75
CA GLY A 19 -4.58 13.53 2.26
C GLY A 19 -4.62 13.44 0.73
N ILE A 20 -3.76 12.62 0.13
CA ILE A 20 -3.71 12.40 -1.34
C ILE A 20 -5.11 12.11 -1.91
N THR A 21 -5.89 11.24 -1.26
CA THR A 21 -7.27 10.92 -1.69
C THR A 21 -8.19 12.15 -1.70
N GLY A 22 -8.16 12.96 -0.64
CA GLY A 22 -9.02 14.14 -0.53
C GLY A 22 -8.63 15.22 -1.54
N LEU A 23 -7.33 15.42 -1.73
CA LEU A 23 -6.78 16.35 -2.71
C LEU A 23 -7.13 15.96 -4.16
N VAL A 24 -6.92 14.69 -4.53
CA VAL A 24 -7.30 14.19 -5.86
C VAL A 24 -8.80 14.28 -6.06
N ALA A 25 -9.61 13.87 -5.08
CA ALA A 25 -11.07 13.99 -5.16
C ALA A 25 -11.51 15.45 -5.35
N GLY A 26 -10.89 16.38 -4.62
CA GLY A 26 -11.14 17.81 -4.74
C GLY A 26 -10.84 18.34 -6.14
N ARG A 27 -9.67 18.02 -6.68
CA ARG A 27 -9.27 18.36 -8.06
C ARG A 27 -10.26 17.82 -9.08
N GLU A 28 -10.62 16.55 -9.00
CA GLU A 28 -11.51 15.92 -9.99
C GLU A 28 -12.96 16.44 -9.90
N LEU A 29 -13.43 16.81 -8.71
CA LEU A 29 -14.73 17.46 -8.54
C LEU A 29 -14.71 18.91 -9.03
N ALA A 30 -13.65 19.67 -8.72
CA ALA A 30 -13.48 21.04 -9.21
C ALA A 30 -13.42 21.08 -10.75
N ARG A 31 -12.69 20.17 -11.39
CA ARG A 31 -12.65 19.99 -12.86
C ARG A 31 -14.03 19.72 -13.48
N ARG A 32 -14.96 19.16 -12.72
CA ARG A 32 -16.35 18.90 -13.14
C ARG A 32 -17.30 20.08 -12.86
N GLY A 33 -16.78 21.20 -12.37
CA GLY A 33 -17.54 22.43 -12.11
C GLY A 33 -18.23 22.47 -10.74
N PHE A 34 -17.90 21.57 -9.82
CA PHE A 34 -18.40 21.65 -8.44
C PHE A 34 -17.61 22.72 -7.65
N ALA A 35 -18.29 23.41 -6.74
CA ALA A 35 -17.63 24.29 -5.79
C ALA A 35 -17.14 23.46 -4.59
N VAL A 36 -15.84 23.19 -4.54
CA VAL A 36 -15.24 22.33 -3.52
C VAL A 36 -14.67 23.15 -2.37
N THR A 37 -14.94 22.73 -1.14
CA THR A 37 -14.25 23.21 0.06
C THR A 37 -13.56 22.03 0.71
N LEU A 38 -12.24 22.07 0.80
CA LEU A 38 -11.45 21.05 1.48
C LEU A 38 -11.07 21.56 2.88
N LEU A 39 -11.29 20.74 3.89
CA LEU A 39 -11.05 21.05 5.29
C LEU A 39 -9.97 20.12 5.84
N GLU A 40 -8.85 20.68 6.29
CA GLU A 40 -7.77 19.95 6.96
C GLU A 40 -7.49 20.56 8.32
N ARG A 41 -7.25 19.72 9.31
CA ARG A 41 -6.92 20.15 10.68
C ARG A 41 -5.43 20.40 10.86
N TRP A 42 -4.58 19.74 10.08
CA TRP A 42 -3.13 19.86 10.14
C TRP A 42 -2.66 21.12 9.41
N PRO A 43 -1.53 21.74 9.83
CA PRO A 43 -1.01 22.94 9.17
C PRO A 43 -0.43 22.68 7.77
N ASP A 44 -0.36 21.43 7.32
CA ASP A 44 0.18 21.05 6.01
C ASP A 44 -0.73 19.99 5.36
N VAL A 45 -0.60 19.85 4.04
CA VAL A 45 -1.35 18.89 3.22
C VAL A 45 -0.57 17.58 3.03
N GLY A 46 -1.20 16.58 2.42
CA GLY A 46 -0.63 15.25 2.16
C GLY A 46 -1.02 14.19 3.18
N GLY A 47 -1.50 14.58 4.36
CA GLY A 47 -1.97 13.64 5.39
C GLY A 47 -0.86 12.67 5.80
N GLN A 48 -1.05 11.37 5.59
CA GLN A 48 0.01 10.38 5.84
C GLN A 48 1.16 10.46 4.84
N ALA A 49 0.97 11.01 3.64
CA ALA A 49 2.03 11.21 2.64
C ALA A 49 2.72 12.58 2.75
N SER A 50 2.55 13.26 3.89
CA SER A 50 3.22 14.53 4.18
C SER A 50 4.70 14.29 4.53
N ALA A 51 5.51 15.34 4.40
CA ALA A 51 6.93 15.32 4.74
C ALA A 51 7.28 16.43 5.73
N PHE A 52 8.54 16.48 6.15
CA PHE A 52 9.12 17.58 6.91
C PHE A 52 10.54 17.87 6.45
N ASP A 53 10.95 19.13 6.58
CA ASP A 53 12.27 19.60 6.19
C ASP A 53 13.31 19.19 7.24
N LEU A 54 14.38 18.53 6.80
CA LEU A 54 15.56 18.21 7.61
C LEU A 54 16.65 19.29 7.53
N GLY A 55 16.42 20.33 6.72
CA GLY A 55 17.41 21.35 6.37
C GLY A 55 18.19 20.98 5.11
N GLY A 56 18.82 21.98 4.50
CA GLY A 56 19.65 21.79 3.30
C GLY A 56 18.88 21.34 2.07
N GLY A 57 17.55 21.55 2.04
CA GLY A 57 16.68 21.13 0.94
C GLY A 57 16.28 19.65 0.96
N VAL A 58 16.60 18.93 2.04
CA VAL A 58 16.24 17.51 2.20
C VAL A 58 14.89 17.39 2.90
N TRP A 59 13.93 16.79 2.21
CA TRP A 59 12.62 16.47 2.77
C TRP A 59 12.55 14.99 3.14
N LEU A 60 12.04 14.70 4.33
CA LEU A 60 11.79 13.33 4.77
C LEU A 60 10.30 13.08 4.89
N ASP A 61 9.83 12.03 4.21
CA ASP A 61 8.44 11.58 4.35
C ASP A 61 8.17 11.16 5.79
N ARG A 62 7.05 11.65 6.33
CA ARG A 62 6.69 11.46 7.74
C ARG A 62 6.36 10.00 8.05
N TYR A 63 5.86 9.27 7.06
CA TYR A 63 5.54 7.86 7.15
C TYR A 63 6.09 7.15 5.91
N TYR A 64 6.30 5.84 6.02
CA TYR A 64 6.81 5.04 4.91
C TYR A 64 5.76 4.91 3.80
N HIS A 65 6.15 5.16 2.56
CA HIS A 65 5.34 4.93 1.37
C HIS A 65 6.21 4.40 0.24
N HIS A 66 5.61 3.59 -0.62
CA HIS A 66 6.16 3.24 -1.92
C HIS A 66 4.98 2.97 -2.84
N LEU A 67 5.19 3.16 -4.14
CA LEU A 67 4.26 2.69 -5.15
C LEU A 67 4.74 1.33 -5.65
N PHE A 68 3.83 0.39 -5.81
CA PHE A 68 4.08 -0.77 -6.63
C PHE A 68 3.98 -0.38 -8.10
N GLN A 69 4.63 -1.14 -8.98
CA GLN A 69 4.49 -0.96 -10.43
C GLN A 69 3.03 -1.10 -10.93
N SER A 70 2.18 -1.75 -10.14
CA SER A 70 0.75 -1.88 -10.42
C SER A 70 -0.09 -0.66 -10.04
N ASP A 71 0.47 0.32 -9.33
CA ASP A 71 -0.26 1.50 -8.86
C ASP A 71 -0.37 2.55 -9.99
N ALA A 72 -0.96 2.11 -11.10
CA ALA A 72 -0.98 2.82 -12.37
C ALA A 72 -1.57 4.23 -12.28
N GLU A 73 -2.62 4.42 -11.49
CA GLU A 73 -3.26 5.73 -11.29
C GLU A 73 -2.35 6.72 -10.55
N MET A 74 -1.62 6.26 -9.54
CA MET A 74 -0.68 7.10 -8.81
C MET A 74 0.56 7.42 -9.64
N ILE A 75 1.04 6.45 -10.43
CA ILE A 75 2.14 6.66 -11.38
C ILE A 75 1.73 7.67 -12.45
N ALA A 76 0.54 7.51 -13.05
CA ALA A 76 0.02 8.43 -14.07
C ALA A 76 -0.20 9.84 -13.50
N LEU A 77 -0.74 9.95 -12.28
CA LEU A 77 -0.87 11.23 -11.57
C LEU A 77 0.50 11.88 -11.34
N HIS A 78 1.49 11.10 -10.89
CA HIS A 78 2.83 11.62 -10.72
C HIS A 78 3.41 12.09 -12.06
N ASP A 79 3.32 11.30 -13.12
CA ASP A 79 3.85 11.66 -14.44
C ASP A 79 3.13 12.87 -15.06
N GLU A 80 1.84 13.09 -14.74
CA GLU A 80 1.10 14.33 -15.07
C GLU A 80 1.75 15.56 -14.42
N LEU A 81 2.17 15.45 -13.15
CA LEU A 81 2.65 16.57 -12.34
C LEU A 81 4.18 16.78 -12.44
N PHE A 82 4.94 15.69 -12.53
CA PHE A 82 6.40 15.63 -12.43
C PHE A 82 6.96 14.54 -13.37
N PRO A 83 6.86 14.74 -14.71
CA PRO A 83 7.28 13.73 -15.67
C PRO A 83 8.76 13.37 -15.52
N GLY A 84 9.06 12.08 -15.39
CA GLY A 84 10.44 11.56 -15.33
C GLY A 84 11.10 11.59 -13.94
N GLU A 85 10.38 12.00 -12.90
CA GLU A 85 10.91 12.07 -11.52
C GLU A 85 10.62 10.82 -10.67
N LEU A 86 10.19 9.71 -11.28
CA LEU A 86 10.05 8.43 -10.58
C LEU A 86 11.34 7.60 -10.64
N GLU A 87 11.77 7.15 -9.48
CA GLU A 87 12.88 6.21 -9.31
C GLU A 87 12.36 4.79 -9.03
N ARG A 88 13.04 3.80 -9.58
CA ARG A 88 12.72 2.38 -9.38
C ARG A 88 13.87 1.70 -8.66
N HIS A 89 13.54 0.99 -7.59
CA HIS A 89 14.50 0.32 -6.73
C HIS A 89 14.09 -1.13 -6.52
N SER A 90 15.06 -2.06 -6.58
CA SER A 90 14.78 -3.47 -6.29
C SER A 90 14.49 -3.66 -4.80
N SER A 91 13.39 -4.36 -4.48
CA SER A 91 12.98 -4.70 -3.12
C SER A 91 13.98 -5.67 -2.48
N SER A 92 14.43 -5.34 -1.27
CA SER A 92 15.36 -6.15 -0.48
C SER A 92 14.75 -6.49 0.88
N VAL A 93 13.71 -7.32 0.86
CA VAL A 93 13.01 -7.75 2.09
C VAL A 93 13.68 -8.97 2.71
N GLY A 94 13.75 -8.99 4.04
CA GLY A 94 14.25 -10.14 4.78
C GLY A 94 13.66 -10.27 6.17
N MET A 95 13.79 -11.48 6.73
CA MET A 95 13.36 -11.85 8.08
C MET A 95 14.57 -11.96 9.00
N TRP A 96 14.59 -11.20 10.09
CA TRP A 96 15.61 -11.35 11.13
C TRP A 96 15.31 -12.58 12.00
N ALA A 97 16.22 -13.55 12.01
CA ALA A 97 16.10 -14.75 12.85
C ALA A 97 17.46 -15.40 13.09
N ASN A 98 17.69 -15.87 14.31
CA ASN A 98 18.92 -16.54 14.74
C ASN A 98 20.18 -15.72 14.44
N GLY A 99 20.15 -14.42 14.73
CA GLY A 99 21.32 -13.54 14.59
C GLY A 99 21.70 -13.14 13.16
N ARG A 100 20.84 -13.43 12.16
CA ARG A 100 21.05 -12.99 10.77
C ARG A 100 19.74 -12.59 10.08
N ILE A 101 19.88 -11.80 9.02
CA ILE A 101 18.80 -11.52 8.08
C ILE A 101 18.77 -12.63 7.03
N TRP A 102 17.59 -13.22 6.85
CA TRP A 102 17.29 -14.15 5.78
C TRP A 102 16.55 -13.41 4.68
N PRO A 103 17.00 -13.46 3.41
CA PRO A 103 16.18 -12.99 2.30
C PRO A 103 14.79 -13.64 2.34
N PHE A 104 13.77 -12.91 1.90
CA PHE A 104 12.40 -13.42 1.88
C PHE A 104 11.59 -12.81 0.73
N THR A 105 12.23 -12.60 -0.42
CA THR A 105 11.64 -11.96 -1.61
C THR A 105 11.15 -12.98 -2.63
N SER A 106 11.66 -14.22 -2.61
CA SER A 106 11.34 -15.26 -3.57
C SER A 106 10.91 -16.59 -2.91
N PRO A 107 10.25 -17.49 -3.67
CA PRO A 107 9.97 -18.84 -3.19
C PRO A 107 11.23 -19.65 -2.84
N PHE A 108 12.35 -19.40 -3.52
CA PHE A 108 13.63 -20.06 -3.21
C PHE A 108 14.16 -19.64 -1.84
N ASP A 109 13.92 -18.40 -1.42
CA ASP A 109 14.31 -17.93 -0.11
C ASP A 109 13.54 -18.65 1.01
N LEU A 110 12.25 -18.93 0.80
CA LEU A 110 11.49 -19.78 1.72
C LEU A 110 12.08 -21.19 1.81
N LEU A 111 12.50 -21.77 0.69
CA LEU A 111 13.16 -23.10 0.69
C LEU A 111 14.51 -23.06 1.42
N ALA A 112 15.23 -21.95 1.34
CA ALA A 112 16.50 -21.73 2.02
C ALA A 112 16.34 -21.27 3.50
N TYR A 113 15.12 -20.91 3.95
CA TYR A 113 14.87 -20.31 5.26
C TYR A 113 15.15 -21.29 6.43
N GLY A 114 16.41 -21.31 6.87
CA GLY A 114 16.93 -22.17 7.94
C GLY A 114 16.24 -22.12 9.30
N PRO A 115 15.62 -21.00 9.75
CA PRO A 115 14.91 -20.95 11.03
C PRO A 115 13.66 -21.83 11.06
N LEU A 116 13.16 -22.23 9.90
CA LEU A 116 12.01 -23.11 9.77
C LEU A 116 12.44 -24.50 9.28
N PRO A 117 12.00 -25.62 9.87
CA PRO A 117 12.28 -26.96 9.36
C PRO A 117 11.66 -27.21 7.98
N ILE A 118 12.25 -28.13 7.20
CA ILE A 118 11.85 -28.39 5.80
C ILE A 118 10.35 -28.71 5.66
N VAL A 119 9.80 -29.52 6.57
CA VAL A 119 8.36 -29.87 6.58
C VAL A 119 7.49 -28.64 6.75
N ASP A 120 7.88 -27.73 7.63
CA ASP A 120 7.11 -26.51 7.91
C ASP A 120 7.25 -25.50 6.76
N ARG A 121 8.40 -25.46 6.06
CA ARG A 121 8.55 -24.69 4.80
C ARG A 121 7.58 -25.19 3.73
N ALA A 122 7.48 -26.51 3.54
CA ALA A 122 6.58 -27.12 2.56
C ALA A 122 5.11 -26.84 2.90
N ARG A 123 4.72 -26.98 4.18
CA ARG A 123 3.37 -26.66 4.66
C ARG A 123 3.04 -25.18 4.45
N LEU A 124 3.96 -24.28 4.78
CA LEU A 124 3.80 -22.85 4.56
C LEU A 124 3.60 -22.51 3.08
N GLY A 125 4.45 -23.04 2.20
CA GLY A 125 4.31 -22.84 0.76
C GLY A 125 2.98 -23.38 0.23
N LEU A 126 2.56 -24.58 0.67
CA LEU A 126 1.28 -25.17 0.28
C LEU A 126 0.08 -24.35 0.79
N ALA A 127 0.13 -23.83 2.02
CA ALA A 127 -0.89 -22.95 2.56
C ALA A 127 -1.05 -21.69 1.69
N VAL A 128 0.05 -21.02 1.35
CA VAL A 128 0.02 -19.85 0.45
C VAL A 128 -0.61 -20.20 -0.90
N LEU A 129 -0.20 -21.31 -1.51
CA LEU A 129 -0.75 -21.76 -2.80
C LEU A 129 -2.25 -22.10 -2.72
N ARG A 130 -2.69 -22.75 -1.64
CA ARG A 130 -4.11 -23.04 -1.38
C ARG A 130 -4.92 -21.76 -1.25
N LEU A 131 -4.43 -20.82 -0.45
CA LEU A 131 -5.10 -19.54 -0.23
C LEU A 131 -5.24 -18.76 -1.54
N GLN A 132 -4.17 -18.67 -2.33
CA GLN A 132 -4.17 -17.98 -3.63
C GLN A 132 -5.08 -18.62 -4.70
N ARG A 133 -5.53 -19.86 -4.52
CA ARG A 133 -6.46 -20.55 -5.43
C ARG A 133 -7.92 -20.35 -5.06
N ARG A 134 -8.20 -19.84 -3.86
CA ARG A 134 -9.56 -19.52 -3.43
C ARG A 134 -10.04 -18.21 -4.06
N ALA A 135 -11.36 -18.12 -4.29
CA ALA A 135 -12.03 -16.97 -4.87
C ALA A 135 -13.17 -16.42 -3.99
N ASP A 136 -13.55 -17.17 -2.95
CA ASP A 136 -14.66 -16.92 -2.02
C ASP A 136 -14.24 -15.96 -0.90
N TRP A 137 -13.82 -14.75 -1.27
CA TRP A 137 -13.25 -13.78 -0.32
C TRP A 137 -14.25 -13.35 0.76
N GLU A 138 -15.54 -13.29 0.46
CA GLU A 138 -16.61 -12.93 1.41
C GLU A 138 -16.65 -13.92 2.58
N ALA A 139 -16.56 -15.23 2.30
CA ALA A 139 -16.50 -16.27 3.32
C ALA A 139 -15.18 -16.26 4.13
N MET A 140 -14.15 -15.56 3.64
CA MET A 140 -12.90 -15.39 4.38
C MET A 140 -12.94 -14.20 5.34
N ASP A 141 -13.95 -13.33 5.26
CA ASP A 141 -14.05 -12.14 6.10
C ASP A 141 -14.38 -12.51 7.56
N ASP A 142 -15.18 -13.56 7.74
CA ASP A 142 -15.57 -14.09 9.05
C ASP A 142 -14.52 -15.04 9.68
N VAL A 143 -13.41 -15.31 8.99
CA VAL A 143 -12.39 -16.27 9.45
C VAL A 143 -11.12 -15.51 9.85
N PRO A 144 -10.66 -15.60 11.12
CA PRO A 144 -9.38 -15.02 11.51
C PRO A 144 -8.20 -15.64 10.76
N ALA A 145 -7.31 -14.80 10.22
CA ALA A 145 -6.15 -15.26 9.45
C ALA A 145 -5.25 -16.19 10.26
N PHE A 146 -5.04 -15.91 11.56
CA PHE A 146 -4.22 -16.73 12.44
C PHE A 146 -4.81 -18.12 12.68
N GLU A 147 -6.13 -18.24 12.80
CA GLU A 147 -6.80 -19.53 12.97
C GLU A 147 -6.56 -20.41 11.74
N TRP A 148 -6.82 -19.85 10.56
CA TRP A 148 -6.63 -20.54 9.29
C TRP A 148 -5.17 -20.94 9.08
N LEU A 149 -4.23 -20.01 9.29
CA LEU A 149 -2.79 -20.27 9.16
C LEU A 149 -2.32 -21.36 10.13
N ARG A 150 -2.74 -21.31 11.40
CA ARG A 150 -2.39 -22.34 12.39
C ARG A 150 -2.82 -23.73 11.94
N ARG A 151 -4.01 -23.85 11.32
CA ARG A 151 -4.51 -25.10 10.78
C ARG A 151 -3.72 -25.58 9.55
N GLU A 152 -3.39 -24.69 8.63
CA GLU A 152 -2.80 -25.07 7.33
C GLU A 152 -1.28 -25.22 7.37
N CYS A 153 -0.57 -24.31 8.05
CA CYS A 153 0.90 -24.32 8.10
C CYS A 153 1.48 -24.72 9.48
N GLY A 154 0.65 -24.81 10.51
CA GLY A 154 1.05 -25.18 11.87
C GLY A 154 1.57 -24.00 12.70
N ALA A 155 1.60 -24.18 14.02
CA ALA A 155 1.99 -23.13 14.97
C ALA A 155 3.41 -22.59 14.71
N ARG A 156 4.38 -23.47 14.43
CA ARG A 156 5.78 -23.06 14.20
C ARG A 156 5.94 -22.14 12.99
N ALA A 157 5.28 -22.44 11.87
CA ALA A 157 5.34 -21.60 10.66
C ALA A 157 4.56 -20.29 10.85
N LEU A 158 3.42 -20.34 11.53
CA LEU A 158 2.67 -19.15 11.95
C LEU A 158 3.56 -18.22 12.79
N ASP A 159 4.17 -18.74 13.86
CA ASP A 159 4.95 -17.93 14.81
C ASP A 159 6.25 -17.41 14.20
N ALA A 160 6.91 -18.19 13.34
CA ALA A 160 8.18 -17.79 12.71
C ALA A 160 8.01 -16.76 11.58
N VAL A 161 6.88 -16.79 10.85
CA VAL A 161 6.70 -15.97 9.63
C VAL A 161 5.55 -14.98 9.79
N TRP A 162 4.34 -15.47 10.04
CA TRP A 162 3.14 -14.63 9.94
C TRP A 162 2.90 -13.78 11.18
N ARG A 163 3.14 -14.31 12.39
CA ARG A 163 2.94 -13.59 13.64
C ARG A 163 3.74 -12.29 13.71
N PRO A 164 5.07 -12.26 13.48
CA PRO A 164 5.83 -11.02 13.56
C PRO A 164 5.37 -9.99 12.52
N LEU A 165 5.03 -10.42 11.30
CA LEU A 165 4.54 -9.51 10.25
C LEU A 165 3.20 -8.88 10.61
N MET A 166 2.29 -9.68 11.18
CA MET A 166 0.95 -9.23 11.54
C MET A 166 0.97 -8.37 12.80
N LEU A 167 1.80 -8.70 13.79
CA LEU A 167 2.03 -7.85 14.96
C LEU A 167 2.67 -6.51 14.58
N ALA A 168 3.68 -6.51 13.70
CA ALA A 168 4.31 -5.28 13.23
C ALA A 168 3.32 -4.35 12.51
N LYS A 169 2.29 -4.93 11.87
CA LYS A 169 1.29 -4.18 11.12
C LYS A 169 0.08 -3.74 11.93
N PHE A 170 -0.39 -4.58 12.85
CA PHE A 170 -1.69 -4.41 13.51
C PHE A 170 -1.61 -4.37 15.03
N GLY A 171 -0.42 -4.59 15.62
CA GLY A 171 -0.26 -4.62 17.08
C GLY A 171 -1.21 -5.62 17.73
N ASP A 172 -1.94 -5.15 18.73
CA ASP A 172 -2.85 -5.96 19.56
C ASP A 172 -4.03 -6.56 18.78
N ASP A 173 -4.38 -5.99 17.62
CA ASP A 173 -5.47 -6.49 16.78
C ASP A 173 -5.04 -7.62 15.82
N ALA A 174 -3.76 -8.02 15.81
CA ALA A 174 -3.21 -8.96 14.82
C ALA A 174 -3.97 -10.30 14.73
N GLU A 175 -4.49 -10.82 15.85
CA GLU A 175 -5.22 -12.09 15.87
C GLU A 175 -6.65 -11.99 15.31
N ARG A 176 -7.19 -10.78 15.20
CA ARG A 176 -8.56 -10.49 14.75
C ARG A 176 -8.65 -10.21 13.25
N ILE A 177 -7.52 -10.09 12.58
CA ILE A 177 -7.48 -9.71 11.17
C ILE A 177 -8.11 -10.81 10.30
N PRO A 178 -9.09 -10.46 9.46
CA PRO A 178 -9.72 -11.42 8.56
C PRO A 178 -8.75 -12.10 7.60
N LEU A 179 -9.04 -13.35 7.25
CA LEU A 179 -8.32 -14.09 6.23
C LEU A 179 -8.46 -13.43 4.85
N ALA A 180 -9.60 -12.77 4.59
CA ALA A 180 -9.83 -11.98 3.37
C ALA A 180 -8.75 -10.90 3.18
N TRP A 181 -8.32 -10.25 4.27
CA TRP A 181 -7.25 -9.27 4.22
C TRP A 181 -5.93 -9.91 3.77
N LEU A 182 -5.53 -11.03 4.38
CA LEU A 182 -4.28 -11.72 4.04
C LEU A 182 -4.32 -12.21 2.59
N TRP A 183 -5.44 -12.82 2.18
CA TRP A 183 -5.68 -13.26 0.81
C TRP A 183 -5.52 -12.11 -0.19
N SER A 184 -6.08 -10.93 0.10
CA SER A 184 -5.96 -9.76 -0.77
C SER A 184 -4.51 -9.38 -1.03
N LYS A 185 -3.64 -9.47 -0.01
CA LYS A 185 -2.20 -9.17 -0.14
C LYS A 185 -1.45 -10.19 -0.97
N LEU A 186 -1.86 -11.45 -0.94
CA LEU A 186 -1.25 -12.53 -1.73
C LEU A 186 -1.71 -12.52 -3.19
N ILE A 187 -2.94 -12.11 -3.49
CA ILE A 187 -3.45 -12.04 -4.87
C ILE A 187 -2.93 -10.83 -5.63
N LEU A 188 -2.73 -9.68 -4.97
CA LEU A 188 -2.14 -8.50 -5.60
C LEU A 188 -0.81 -8.84 -6.29
N ARG A 189 0.02 -9.66 -5.63
CA ARG A 189 1.31 -10.14 -6.15
C ARG A 189 1.18 -11.13 -7.32
N ARG A 190 0.09 -11.88 -7.40
CA ARG A 190 -0.20 -12.83 -8.51
C ARG A 190 -0.76 -12.14 -9.75
N ARG A 191 -1.43 -10.99 -9.59
CA ARG A 191 -2.00 -10.23 -10.72
C ARG A 191 -0.93 -9.51 -11.54
N LEU A 192 0.29 -9.40 -11.02
CA LEU A 192 1.46 -8.95 -11.78
C LEU A 192 1.82 -9.99 -12.85
N ARG A 193 1.85 -9.60 -14.13
CA ARG A 193 2.20 -10.44 -15.29
C ARG A 193 3.45 -9.87 -15.99
N GLY A 194 4.26 -10.72 -16.62
CA GLY A 194 5.39 -10.30 -17.47
C GLY A 194 6.67 -9.97 -16.69
N SER A 195 7.50 -9.05 -17.21
CA SER A 195 8.78 -8.61 -16.59
C SER A 195 8.64 -7.99 -15.19
N ILE A 196 7.42 -7.62 -14.81
CA ILE A 196 7.03 -7.11 -13.48
C ILE A 196 7.00 -8.25 -12.44
N ALA A 197 6.98 -9.51 -12.89
CA ALA A 197 6.94 -10.69 -12.02
C ALA A 197 8.32 -11.22 -11.59
N THR A 198 9.41 -10.76 -12.22
CA THR A 198 10.76 -11.32 -12.01
C THR A 198 11.55 -10.66 -10.88
N SER A 199 11.21 -9.41 -10.53
CA SER A 199 11.74 -8.72 -9.35
C SER A 199 10.71 -7.74 -8.82
N GLU A 200 10.40 -7.79 -7.52
CA GLU A 200 9.55 -6.78 -6.88
C GLU A 200 10.33 -5.45 -6.88
N GLU A 201 9.94 -4.51 -7.74
CA GLU A 201 10.47 -3.16 -7.74
C GLU A 201 9.53 -2.22 -7.00
N LEU A 202 10.11 -1.38 -6.16
CA LEU A 202 9.43 -0.32 -5.44
C LEU A 202 9.71 1.00 -6.15
N VAL A 203 8.65 1.79 -6.33
CA VAL A 203 8.70 3.05 -7.06
C VAL A 203 8.54 4.21 -6.08
N TYR A 204 9.41 5.22 -6.22
CA TYR A 204 9.47 6.39 -5.35
C TYR A 204 9.58 7.67 -6.19
N PRO A 205 8.85 8.74 -5.85
CA PRO A 205 9.16 10.07 -6.36
C PRO A 205 10.53 10.53 -5.88
N ARG A 206 11.30 11.20 -6.73
CA ARG A 206 12.57 11.81 -6.34
C ARG A 206 12.32 12.85 -5.25
N GLY A 207 13.05 12.73 -4.15
CA GLY A 207 13.04 13.69 -3.04
C GLY A 207 11.97 13.41 -1.97
N SER A 208 10.70 13.24 -2.33
CA SER A 208 9.59 12.97 -1.37
C SER A 208 8.25 12.79 -2.11
N PHE A 209 7.24 12.21 -1.46
CA PHE A 209 5.84 12.24 -1.94
C PHE A 209 5.16 13.60 -1.77
N ARG A 210 5.71 14.51 -0.96
CA ARG A 210 5.15 15.83 -0.65
C ARG A 210 4.83 16.70 -1.88
N PRO A 211 5.66 16.80 -2.92
CA PRO A 211 5.38 17.65 -4.08
C PRO A 211 4.04 17.34 -4.74
N ILE A 212 3.62 16.07 -4.77
CA ILE A 212 2.31 15.65 -5.29
C ILE A 212 1.19 16.35 -4.52
N ALA A 213 1.24 16.31 -3.18
CA ALA A 213 0.21 16.91 -2.34
C ALA A 213 0.16 18.45 -2.48
N MET A 214 1.34 19.08 -2.56
CA MET A 214 1.44 20.53 -2.75
C MET A 214 0.85 20.97 -4.08
N SER A 215 1.22 20.31 -5.18
CA SER A 215 0.70 20.64 -6.51
C SER A 215 -0.80 20.43 -6.62
N LEU A 216 -1.36 19.43 -5.94
CA LEU A 216 -2.81 19.22 -5.93
C LEU A 216 -3.57 20.27 -5.11
N ALA A 217 -2.93 20.89 -4.12
CA ALA A 217 -3.56 21.90 -3.27
C ALA A 217 -3.59 23.30 -3.91
N GLU A 218 -2.79 23.53 -4.95
CA GLU A 218 -2.71 24.81 -5.68
C GLU A 218 -3.74 24.94 -6.81
N VAL A 219 -4.51 23.88 -7.12
CA VAL A 219 -5.43 23.76 -8.28
C VAL A 219 -6.89 23.96 -7.91
#